data_AF-A0A814QFK0-F1
#
_entry.id   AF-A0A814QFK0-F1
#
_cell.length_a   1.000
_cell.length_b   1.000
_cell.length_c   1.000
_cell.angle_alpha   90.00
_cell.angle_beta   90.00
_cell.angle_gamma   90.00
#
_symmetry.space_group_name_H-M   'P 1'
#
loop_
_entity.id
_entity.type
_entity.pdbx_description
1 polymer ?
#
loop_
_entity_poly.entity_id
_entity_poly.type
_entity_poly.pdbx_seq_one_letter_code
_entity_poly.pdbx_strand_id
1 'polypeptide(L)'
;MTIKVYTTNITNANKIDYIDIDISDPKNINEKEFLQRTLNSSKKTLNLPQIFIDEQYCCDFDDLLSAVESNTLKQILKLDN
;
A
#
# COMPACT_ATOMS: atom_id res chain seq x y z
N MET A 1 1.04 8.89 11.24
CA MET A 1 0.61 8.35 9.94
C MET A 1 1.75 7.57 9.34
N THR A 2 1.63 6.25 9.33
CA THR A 2 2.61 5.33 8.75
C THR A 2 2.03 4.78 7.45
N ILE A 3 2.71 5.06 6.34
CA ILE A 3 2.35 4.49 5.03
C ILE A 3 3.15 3.20 4.85
N LYS A 4 2.45 2.07 4.73
CA LYS A 4 3.05 0.77 4.41
C LYS A 4 2.74 0.44 2.95
N VAL A 5 3.76 0.11 2.18
CA VAL A 5 3.62 -0.33 0.79
C VAL A 5 4.05 -1.79 0.74
N TYR A 6 3.13 -2.66 0.36
CA TYR A 6 3.40 -4.08 0.18
C TYR A 6 3.77 -4.35 -1.26
N THR A 7 4.92 -4.97 -1.48
CA THR A 7 5.50 -5.23 -2.79
C THR A 7 6.15 -6.62 -2.82
N THR A 8 6.51 -7.10 -4.00
CA THR A 8 7.41 -8.25 -4.19
C THR A 8 8.83 -7.85 -4.57
N ASN A 9 9.08 -6.57 -4.85
CA ASN A 9 10.40 -6.01 -5.20
C ASN A 9 10.55 -4.62 -4.59
N ILE A 10 11.76 -4.25 -4.15
CA ILE A 10 12.01 -2.94 -3.54
C ILE A 10 11.69 -1.82 -4.53
N THR A 11 10.77 -0.92 -4.18
CA THR A 11 10.48 0.28 -4.98
C THR A 11 11.15 1.48 -4.33
N ASN A 12 11.93 2.25 -5.11
CA ASN A 12 12.77 3.35 -4.60
C ASN A 12 12.23 4.73 -5.03
N ALA A 13 10.92 4.85 -5.21
CA ALA A 13 10.32 5.99 -5.89
C ALA A 13 9.59 6.94 -4.92
N ASN A 14 10.09 8.17 -4.89
CA ASN A 14 9.47 9.42 -4.41
C ASN A 14 9.66 9.84 -2.94
N LYS A 15 9.58 11.17 -2.77
CA LYS A 15 9.83 12.00 -1.58
C LYS A 15 8.77 11.87 -0.47
N ILE A 16 8.17 10.69 -0.34
CA ILE A 16 7.15 10.41 0.68
C ILE A 16 7.76 9.37 1.59
N ASP A 17 7.76 9.62 2.90
CA ASP A 17 8.25 8.63 3.86
C ASP A 17 7.24 7.46 3.92
N TYR A 18 7.64 6.30 3.40
CA TYR A 18 6.90 5.05 3.50
C TYR A 18 7.80 3.89 3.93
N ILE A 19 7.18 2.86 4.48
CA ILE A 19 7.83 1.59 4.80
C ILE A 19 7.53 0.62 3.66
N ASP A 20 8.58 0.21 2.96
CA ASP A 20 8.50 -0.82 1.93
C ASP A 20 8.53 -2.20 2.58
N ILE A 21 7.49 -3.01 2.35
CA ILE A 21 7.34 -4.34 2.91
C ILE A 21 7.35 -5.34 1.76
N ASP A 22 8.49 -5.99 1.57
CA ASP A 22 8.61 -7.10 0.63
C ASP A 22 7.96 -8.36 1.19
N ILE A 23 6.80 -8.75 0.66
CA ILE A 23 6.09 -9.94 1.10
C ILE A 23 6.65 -11.25 0.52
N SER A 24 7.68 -11.17 -0.34
CA SER A 24 8.44 -12.33 -0.79
C SER A 24 9.51 -12.73 0.23
N ASP A 25 9.97 -11.81 1.09
CA ASP A 25 10.90 -12.11 2.18
C ASP A 25 10.20 -12.96 3.26
N PRO A 26 10.71 -14.16 3.59
CA PRO A 26 10.18 -14.99 4.67
C PRO A 26 10.06 -14.29 6.03
N LYS A 27 10.87 -13.26 6.29
CA LYS A 27 10.80 -12.46 7.53
C LYS A 27 9.49 -11.69 7.66
N ASN A 28 8.83 -11.40 6.54
CA ASN A 28 7.58 -10.64 6.46
C ASN A 28 6.35 -11.54 6.35
N ILE A 29 6.42 -12.81 6.78
CA ILE A 29 5.29 -13.76 6.70
C ILE A 29 4.04 -13.25 7.40
N ASN A 30 4.19 -12.59 8.55
CA ASN A 30 3.06 -12.03 9.31
C ASN A 30 2.37 -10.90 8.53
N GLU A 31 3.16 -10.05 7.88
CA GLU A 31 2.69 -8.94 7.04
C GLU A 31 1.97 -9.46 5.78
N LYS A 32 2.50 -10.53 5.17
CA LYS A 32 1.86 -11.25 4.06
C LYS A 32 0.52 -11.87 4.46
N GLU A 33 0.43 -12.46 5.66
CA GLU A 33 -0.83 -12.98 6.19
C GLU A 33 -1.85 -11.87 6.46
N PHE A 34 -1.40 -10.76 7.05
CA PHE A 34 -2.24 -9.58 7.29
C PHE A 34 -2.83 -9.03 6.00
N LEU A 35 -2.00 -8.84 4.97
CA LEU A 35 -2.42 -8.38 3.65
C LEU A 35 -3.49 -9.30 3.05
N GLN A 36 -3.23 -10.62 3.03
CA GLN A 36 -4.18 -11.60 2.49
C GLN A 36 -5.50 -11.59 3.25
N ARG A 37 -5.48 -11.58 4.59
CA ARG A 37 -6.70 -11.52 5.41
C ARG A 37 -7.51 -10.26 5.09
N THR A 38 -6.85 -9.11 5.01
CA THR A 38 -7.52 -7.83 4.74
C THR A 38 -8.15 -7.76 3.36
N LEU A 39 -7.44 -8.24 2.32
CA LEU A 39 -7.95 -8.29 0.96
C LEU A 39 -9.12 -9.28 0.81
N ASN A 40 -9.00 -10.46 1.42
CA ASN A 40 -10.06 -11.48 1.42
C ASN A 40 -11.35 -10.96 2.09
N SER A 41 -11.22 -10.29 3.25
CA SER A 41 -12.35 -9.64 3.92
C SER A 41 -13.00 -8.55 3.07
N SER A 42 -12.20 -7.88 2.22
CA SER A 42 -12.65 -6.80 1.34
C SER A 42 -13.06 -7.27 -0.05
N LYS A 43 -13.04 -8.58 -0.33
CA LYS A 43 -13.23 -9.18 -1.67
C LYS A 43 -12.34 -8.57 -2.75
N LYS A 44 -11.16 -8.09 -2.37
CA LYS A 44 -10.16 -7.52 -3.28
C LYS A 44 -9.15 -8.59 -3.67
N THR A 45 -8.64 -8.50 -4.90
CA THR A 45 -7.61 -9.40 -5.40
C THR A 45 -6.24 -8.97 -4.89
N LEU A 46 -5.36 -9.94 -4.60
CA LEU A 46 -3.96 -9.71 -4.26
C LEU A 46 -3.17 -9.34 -5.53
N ASN A 47 -3.29 -8.08 -5.95
CA ASN A 47 -2.52 -7.50 -7.06
C ASN A 47 -1.50 -6.50 -6.52
N LEU A 48 -0.25 -6.89 -6.34
CA LEU A 48 0.76 -5.95 -5.83
C LEU A 48 1.14 -4.91 -6.87
N PRO A 49 1.58 -3.70 -6.46
CA PRO A 49 1.69 -3.21 -5.07
C PRO A 49 0.36 -2.88 -4.39
N GLN A 50 0.33 -2.97 -3.05
CA GLN A 50 -0.84 -2.60 -2.23
C GLN A 50 -0.44 -1.61 -1.13
N ILE A 51 -1.21 -0.53 -0.95
CA ILE A 51 -0.85 0.57 -0.06
C ILE A 51 -1.80 0.64 1.13
N PHE A 52 -1.22 0.79 2.31
CA PHE A 52 -1.93 0.89 3.58
C PHE A 52 -1.48 2.13 4.36
N ILE A 53 -2.40 2.72 5.11
CA ILE A 53 -2.17 3.87 5.99
C ILE A 53 -2.67 3.51 7.38
N ASP A 54 -1.79 3.51 8.38
CA ASP A 54 -2.13 3.20 9.77
C ASP A 54 -3.00 1.91 9.87
N GLU A 55 -2.57 0.85 9.15
CA GLU A 55 -3.23 -0.46 9.04
C GLU A 55 -4.53 -0.52 8.23
N GLN A 56 -5.02 0.61 7.71
CA GLN A 56 -6.17 0.64 6.82
C GLN A 56 -5.73 0.49 5.37
N TYR A 57 -6.44 -0.35 4.62
CA TYR A 57 -6.30 -0.41 3.17
C TYR A 57 -6.58 0.98 2.57
N CYS A 58 -5.65 1.49 1.77
CA CYS A 58 -5.80 2.75 1.05
C CYS A 58 -6.19 2.48 -0.41
N CYS A 59 -5.25 2.00 -1.21
CA CYS A 59 -5.40 1.81 -2.65
C CYS A 59 -4.34 0.85 -3.18
N ASP A 60 -4.46 0.46 -4.44
CA ASP A 60 -3.37 -0.21 -5.16
C ASP A 60 -2.43 0.82 -5.82
N PHE A 61 -1.44 0.33 -6.56
CA PHE A 61 -0.47 1.18 -7.23
C PHE A 61 -1.05 1.96 -8.41
N ASP A 62 -1.98 1.38 -9.16
CA ASP A 62 -2.58 2.04 -10.33
C ASP A 62 -3.43 3.24 -9.87
N ASP A 63 -4.20 3.05 -8.80
CA ASP A 63 -4.94 4.11 -8.11
C ASP A 63 -4.00 5.23 -7.60
N LEU A 64 -2.87 4.85 -6.99
CA LEU A 64 -1.87 5.81 -6.50
C LEU A 64 -1.29 6.63 -7.66
N LEU A 65 -0.88 5.97 -8.74
CA LEU A 65 -0.30 6.61 -9.91
C LEU A 65 -1.30 7.59 -10.53
N SER A 66 -2.56 7.15 -10.70
CA SER A 66 -3.64 8.00 -11.22
C SER A 66 -3.87 9.24 -10.35
N ALA A 67 -3.80 9.10 -9.03
CA ALA A 67 -3.97 10.23 -8.11
C ALA A 67 -2.76 11.17 -8.06
N VAL A 68 -1.53 10.67 -8.28
CA VAL A 68 -0.34 11.50 -8.47
C VAL A 68 -0.49 12.33 -9.75
N GLU A 69 -0.86 11.69 -10.86
CA GLU A 69 -1.07 12.36 -12.15
C GLU A 69 -2.20 13.39 -12.09
N SER A 70 -3.28 13.07 -11.36
CA SER A 70 -4.44 13.94 -11.18
C SER A 70 -4.27 14.98 -10.07
N ASN A 71 -3.13 14.98 -9.36
CA ASN A 71 -2.84 15.86 -8.22
C ASN A 71 -3.88 15.72 -7.07
N THR A 72 -4.53 14.56 -6.95
CA THR A 72 -5.53 14.20 -5.93
C THR A 72 -4.97 13.29 -4.84
N LEU A 73 -3.65 13.10 -4.82
CA LEU A 73 -2.94 12.25 -3.84
C LEU A 73 -3.31 12.55 -2.38
N LYS A 74 -3.50 13.82 -2.01
CA LYS A 74 -3.90 14.18 -0.63
C LYS A 74 -5.29 13.65 -0.26
N GLN A 75 -6.20 13.60 -1.23
CA GLN A 75 -7.57 13.13 -1.04
C GLN A 75 -7.61 11.62 -0.83
N ILE A 76 -6.85 10.85 -1.62
CA ILE A 76 -6.78 9.38 -1.45
C ILE A 76 -6.01 8.97 -0.19
N LEU A 77 -4.96 9.72 0.20
CA LEU A 77 -4.23 9.48 1.43
C LEU A 77 -5.03 9.90 2.69
N LYS A 78 -6.26 10.38 2.53
CA LYS A 78 -7.10 10.96 3.59
C LYS A 78 -6.33 11.99 4.44
N LEU A 79 -5.42 12.73 3.81
CA LEU A 79 -4.63 13.79 4.45
C LEU A 79 -5.44 15.08 4.65
N ASP A 80 -6.69 15.12 4.20
CA ASP A 80 -7.61 16.26 4.37
C ASP A 80 -8.55 16.04 5.56
N ASN A 81 -8.01 16.22 6.77
CA ASN A 81 -8.45 17.17 7.82
C ASN A 81 -7.68 16.94 9.14
#